data_AF-A0A7K8TGX8-F1
#
_entry.id   AF-A0A7K8TGX8-F1
#
_cell.length_a   1.000
_cell.length_b   1.000
_cell.length_c   1.000
_cell.angle_alpha   90.00
_cell.angle_beta   90.00
_cell.angle_gamma   90.00
#
_symmetry.space_group_name_H-M   'P 1'
#
loop_
_entity.id
_entity.type
_entity.pdbx_description
1 polymer ?
#
loop_
_entity_poly.entity_id
_entity_poly.type
_entity_poly.pdbx_seq_one_letter_code
_entity_poly.pdbx_strand_id
1 'polypeptide(L)'
;YKEAWEKDKTMIHIMPDTPEINLARTNAANYSQKLYKEAWDDLKISYDLRADAIPIKAAKASREIASDYKYKLEHEKQKGHYVGVPNAKADAKMQFALGIGKVQSELEYKKHFAKWKTQCHLPVDMLSILSAKHGQSLVSDVDYRHYLHHWICLPDQNDVIQARKAYDLQSDAVYKSDLEWLRGIGWLPNDSIGINHVKYAGDLLNERKYRTKAETLPFTPVADRVDYITAKNSSEIRSDIKYHKAWNEVKSNYTLTDTPQLDMAREAARILNQ
;
A
#
# COMPACT_ATOMS: atom_id res chain seq x y z
N TYR A 1 -102.56 -38.62 -61.34
CA TYR A 1 -102.85 -37.39 -62.12
C TYR A 1 -103.23 -36.22 -61.22
N LYS A 2 -104.25 -36.34 -60.35
CA LYS A 2 -104.70 -35.25 -59.46
C LYS A 2 -103.65 -34.80 -58.42
N GLU A 3 -102.92 -35.72 -57.81
CA GLU A 3 -101.82 -35.39 -56.87
C GLU A 3 -100.61 -34.71 -57.53
N ALA A 4 -100.28 -35.09 -58.77
CA ALA A 4 -99.19 -34.45 -59.50
C ALA A 4 -99.55 -33.00 -59.87
N TRP A 5 -100.81 -32.76 -60.26
CA TRP A 5 -101.36 -31.44 -60.58
C TRP A 5 -101.46 -30.51 -59.35
N GLU A 6 -101.81 -31.04 -58.17
CA GLU A 6 -101.84 -30.27 -56.93
C GLU A 6 -100.43 -29.89 -56.45
N LYS A 7 -99.44 -30.78 -56.58
CA LYS A 7 -98.02 -30.48 -56.29
C LYS A 7 -97.44 -29.39 -57.20
N ASP A 8 -97.76 -29.44 -58.49
CA ASP A 8 -97.21 -28.51 -59.48
C ASP A 8 -97.71 -27.07 -59.27
N LYS A 9 -98.96 -26.87 -58.83
CA LYS A 9 -99.49 -25.54 -58.49
C LYS A 9 -98.80 -24.87 -57.30
N THR A 10 -98.28 -25.67 -56.36
CA THR A 10 -97.55 -25.14 -55.20
C THR A 10 -96.08 -24.86 -55.52
N MET A 11 -95.57 -25.34 -56.65
CA MET A 11 -94.17 -25.22 -57.06
C MET A 11 -94.01 -24.04 -58.02
N ILE A 12 -93.81 -22.84 -57.48
CA ILE A 12 -93.61 -21.63 -58.28
C ILE A 12 -92.22 -21.68 -58.94
N HIS A 13 -92.19 -21.85 -60.26
CA HIS A 13 -90.96 -21.98 -61.04
C HIS A 13 -90.36 -20.59 -61.34
N ILE A 14 -89.59 -20.06 -60.40
CA ILE A 14 -88.83 -18.82 -60.61
C ILE A 14 -87.44 -19.18 -61.14
N MET A 15 -86.97 -18.50 -62.18
CA MET A 15 -85.63 -18.70 -62.71
C MET A 15 -84.61 -18.31 -61.63
N PRO A 16 -83.73 -19.23 -61.17
CA PRO A 16 -82.92 -19.04 -59.97
C PRO A 16 -81.85 -17.93 -60.06
N ASP A 17 -81.63 -17.38 -61.26
CA ASP A 17 -80.57 -16.41 -61.60
C ASP A 17 -81.10 -15.03 -62.05
N THR A 18 -82.36 -14.70 -61.73
CA THR A 18 -82.84 -13.32 -61.98
C THR A 18 -82.02 -12.31 -61.16
N PRO A 19 -81.73 -11.11 -61.72
CA PRO A 19 -80.84 -10.14 -61.09
C PRO A 19 -81.30 -9.70 -59.69
N GLU A 20 -82.60 -9.62 -59.45
CA GLU A 20 -83.18 -9.29 -58.13
C GLU A 20 -82.93 -10.38 -57.09
N ILE A 21 -83.03 -11.65 -57.47
CA ILE A 21 -82.75 -12.79 -56.58
C ILE A 21 -81.26 -12.89 -56.30
N ASN A 22 -80.42 -12.63 -57.30
CA ASN A 22 -78.97 -12.57 -57.11
C ASN A 22 -78.58 -11.42 -56.18
N LEU A 23 -79.18 -10.24 -56.32
CA LEU A 23 -79.01 -9.11 -55.42
C LEU A 23 -79.48 -9.44 -53.99
N ALA A 24 -80.63 -10.09 -53.85
CA ALA A 24 -81.12 -10.53 -52.55
C ALA A 24 -80.18 -11.57 -51.91
N ARG A 25 -79.62 -12.49 -52.69
CA ARG A 25 -78.67 -13.52 -52.23
C ARG A 25 -77.33 -12.93 -51.82
N THR A 26 -76.79 -11.95 -52.57
CA THR A 26 -75.55 -11.24 -52.19
C THR A 26 -75.77 -10.36 -50.96
N ASN A 27 -76.90 -9.66 -50.86
CA ASN A 27 -77.26 -8.91 -49.67
C ASN A 27 -77.45 -9.83 -48.45
N ALA A 28 -78.13 -10.96 -48.61
CA ALA A 28 -78.28 -11.94 -47.54
C ALA A 28 -76.92 -12.47 -47.04
N ALA A 29 -75.95 -12.67 -47.94
CA ALA A 29 -74.58 -13.01 -47.55
C ALA A 29 -73.89 -11.86 -46.80
N ASN A 30 -74.03 -10.62 -47.30
CA ASN A 30 -73.44 -9.42 -46.66
C ASN A 30 -73.99 -9.14 -45.26
N TYR A 31 -75.27 -9.43 -45.01
CA TYR A 31 -75.93 -9.24 -43.71
C TYR A 31 -75.97 -10.53 -42.85
N SER A 32 -75.36 -11.62 -43.31
CA SER A 32 -75.36 -12.89 -42.59
C SER A 32 -74.49 -12.79 -41.34
N GLN A 33 -75.12 -12.90 -40.17
CA GLN A 33 -74.41 -12.93 -38.90
C GLN A 33 -73.49 -14.16 -38.78
N LYS A 34 -73.81 -15.27 -39.46
CA LYS A 34 -72.98 -16.47 -39.49
C LYS A 34 -71.67 -16.22 -40.24
N LEU A 35 -71.76 -15.68 -41.46
CA LEU A 35 -70.58 -15.38 -42.28
C LEU A 35 -69.69 -14.32 -41.61
N TYR A 36 -70.31 -13.34 -40.94
CA TYR A 36 -69.58 -12.36 -40.13
C TYR A 36 -68.78 -13.01 -38.99
N LYS A 37 -69.38 -13.95 -38.24
CA LYS A 37 -68.70 -14.64 -37.13
C LYS A 37 -67.55 -15.51 -37.62
N GLU A 38 -67.76 -16.27 -38.69
CA GLU A 38 -66.73 -17.11 -39.32
C GLU A 38 -65.55 -16.26 -39.79
N ALA A 39 -65.80 -15.18 -40.52
CA ALA A 39 -64.75 -14.25 -40.96
C ALA A 39 -64.02 -13.57 -39.77
N TRP A 40 -64.74 -13.26 -38.69
CA TRP A 40 -64.15 -12.70 -37.48
C TRP A 40 -63.25 -13.70 -36.75
N ASP A 41 -63.67 -14.96 -36.64
CA ASP A 41 -62.89 -16.02 -36.02
C ASP A 41 -61.62 -16.33 -36.84
N ASP A 42 -61.70 -16.32 -38.17
CA ASP A 42 -60.54 -16.46 -39.06
C ASP A 42 -59.53 -15.31 -38.87
N LEU A 43 -60.00 -14.07 -38.79
CA LEU A 43 -59.14 -12.91 -38.56
C LEU A 43 -58.51 -12.92 -37.17
N LYS A 44 -59.27 -13.30 -36.14
CA LYS A 44 -58.83 -13.34 -34.74
C LYS A 44 -57.64 -14.28 -34.53
N ILE A 45 -57.53 -15.35 -35.31
CA ILE A 45 -56.41 -16.30 -35.23
C ILE A 45 -55.10 -15.66 -35.72
N SER A 46 -55.17 -14.70 -36.65
CA SER A 46 -53.99 -14.10 -37.28
C SER A 46 -53.40 -12.92 -36.48
N TYR A 47 -54.18 -12.23 -35.66
CA TYR A 47 -53.75 -11.03 -34.95
C TYR A 47 -53.58 -11.27 -33.44
N ASP A 48 -52.37 -11.03 -32.93
CA ASP A 48 -52.13 -10.96 -31.49
C ASP A 48 -52.51 -9.56 -30.97
N LEU A 49 -53.65 -9.47 -30.29
CA LEU A 49 -54.21 -8.23 -29.74
C LEU A 49 -53.70 -7.92 -28.32
N ARG A 50 -52.75 -8.70 -27.80
CA ARG A 50 -52.18 -8.44 -26.46
C ARG A 50 -51.39 -7.14 -26.45
N ALA A 51 -51.39 -6.44 -25.32
CA ALA A 51 -50.74 -5.14 -25.18
C ALA A 51 -49.21 -5.16 -25.42
N ASP A 52 -48.60 -6.34 -25.32
CA ASP A 52 -47.19 -6.63 -25.51
C ASP A 52 -46.86 -7.21 -26.89
N ALA A 53 -47.84 -7.37 -27.78
CA ALA A 53 -47.65 -7.84 -29.14
C ALA A 53 -46.68 -6.90 -29.90
N ILE A 54 -45.82 -7.52 -30.73
CA ILE A 54 -44.81 -6.83 -31.55
C ILE A 54 -45.40 -5.64 -32.36
N PRO A 55 -46.52 -5.77 -33.09
CA PRO A 55 -47.08 -4.65 -33.85
C PRO A 55 -47.49 -3.46 -32.95
N ILE A 56 -48.04 -3.75 -31.76
CA ILE A 56 -48.46 -2.71 -30.81
C ILE A 56 -47.24 -2.02 -30.18
N LYS A 57 -46.20 -2.78 -29.84
CA LYS A 57 -44.92 -2.23 -29.36
C LYS A 57 -44.23 -1.37 -30.41
N ALA A 58 -44.18 -1.85 -31.66
CA ALA A 58 -43.61 -1.11 -32.78
C ALA A 58 -44.38 0.20 -33.02
N ALA A 59 -45.71 0.16 -33.07
CA ALA A 59 -46.54 1.35 -33.23
C ALA A 59 -46.35 2.36 -32.08
N LYS A 60 -46.24 1.89 -30.84
CA LYS A 60 -45.89 2.74 -29.68
C LYS A 60 -44.51 3.38 -29.85
N ALA A 61 -43.48 2.61 -30.19
CA ALA A 61 -42.14 3.12 -30.42
C ALA A 61 -42.11 4.16 -31.55
N SER A 62 -42.77 3.90 -32.68
CA SER A 62 -42.89 4.87 -33.78
C SER A 62 -43.59 6.17 -33.36
N ARG A 63 -44.66 6.09 -32.56
CA ARG A 63 -45.33 7.26 -31.99
C ARG A 63 -44.41 8.06 -31.07
N GLU A 64 -43.59 7.37 -30.27
CA GLU A 64 -42.63 8.02 -29.38
C GLU A 64 -41.52 8.73 -30.15
N ILE A 65 -41.00 8.11 -31.21
CA ILE A 65 -40.02 8.70 -32.12
C ILE A 65 -40.58 9.94 -32.83
N ALA A 66 -41.83 9.89 -33.28
CA ALA A 66 -42.49 11.01 -33.96
C ALA A 66 -42.96 12.12 -33.00
N SER A 67 -42.82 11.94 -31.68
CA SER A 67 -43.29 12.91 -30.69
C SER A 67 -42.26 14.01 -30.45
N ASP A 68 -42.56 15.21 -30.96
CA ASP A 68 -41.77 16.42 -30.71
C ASP A 68 -41.51 16.69 -29.23
N TYR A 69 -42.48 16.36 -28.37
CA TYR A 69 -42.34 16.53 -26.93
C TYR A 69 -41.27 15.61 -26.36
N LYS A 70 -41.30 14.31 -26.72
CA LYS A 70 -40.28 13.35 -26.25
C LYS A 70 -38.91 13.71 -26.81
N TYR A 71 -38.83 14.10 -28.07
CA TYR A 71 -37.61 14.58 -28.70
C TYR A 71 -37.00 15.76 -27.94
N LYS A 72 -37.79 16.82 -27.66
CA LYS A 72 -37.31 18.00 -26.93
C LYS A 72 -36.91 17.67 -25.49
N LEU A 73 -37.68 16.81 -24.82
CA LEU A 73 -37.38 16.37 -23.46
C LEU A 73 -36.06 15.60 -23.38
N GLU A 74 -35.82 14.67 -24.32
CA GLU A 74 -34.55 13.95 -24.43
C GLU A 74 -33.40 14.89 -24.79
N HIS A 75 -33.63 15.85 -25.69
CA HIS A 75 -32.66 16.87 -26.02
C HIS A 75 -32.26 17.73 -24.82
N GLU A 76 -33.22 18.16 -23.97
CA GLU A 76 -32.92 18.88 -22.72
C GLU A 76 -32.19 17.99 -21.69
N LYS A 77 -32.47 16.68 -21.64
CA LYS A 77 -31.70 15.73 -20.81
C LYS A 77 -30.29 15.49 -21.32
N GLN A 78 -30.10 15.48 -22.63
CA GLN A 78 -28.81 15.29 -23.29
C GLN A 78 -27.99 16.57 -23.32
N LYS A 79 -28.62 17.74 -23.23
CA LYS A 79 -27.94 19.02 -23.02
C LYS A 79 -27.08 18.90 -21.77
N GLY A 80 -25.77 18.95 -22.00
CA GLY A 80 -24.75 18.50 -21.09
C GLY A 80 -24.90 19.05 -19.67
N HIS A 81 -25.31 18.18 -18.76
CA HIS A 81 -24.87 18.29 -17.38
C HIS A 81 -23.37 17.98 -17.39
N TYR A 82 -22.54 19.02 -17.39
CA TYR A 82 -21.12 18.86 -17.08
C TYR A 82 -21.04 18.39 -15.63
N VAL A 83 -21.08 17.07 -15.42
CA VAL A 83 -20.68 16.48 -14.16
C VAL A 83 -19.17 16.67 -14.10
N GLY A 84 -18.75 17.72 -13.41
CA GLY A 84 -17.34 17.96 -13.13
C GLY A 84 -16.76 16.72 -12.49
N VAL A 85 -15.72 16.17 -13.11
CA VAL A 85 -15.00 15.04 -12.53
C VAL A 85 -14.06 15.59 -11.46
N PRO A 86 -14.00 15.00 -10.24
CA PRO A 86 -13.18 15.52 -9.16
C PRO A 86 -11.68 15.59 -9.50
N ASN A 87 -11.20 14.73 -10.41
CA ASN A 87 -9.82 14.69 -10.86
C ASN A 87 -9.75 14.37 -12.36
N ALA A 88 -8.76 14.94 -13.07
CA ALA A 88 -8.51 14.66 -14.49
C ALA A 88 -8.30 13.16 -14.79
N LYS A 89 -7.80 12.39 -13.81
CA LYS A 89 -7.66 10.93 -13.92
C LYS A 89 -9.00 10.21 -13.96
N ALA A 90 -10.08 10.76 -13.42
CA ALA A 90 -11.37 10.09 -13.42
C ALA A 90 -12.20 10.41 -14.67
N ASP A 91 -11.73 11.29 -15.56
CA ASP A 91 -12.37 11.54 -16.85
C ASP A 91 -11.86 10.55 -17.91
N ALA A 92 -12.77 9.76 -18.46
CA ALA A 92 -12.46 8.77 -19.48
C ALA A 92 -11.90 9.41 -20.77
N LYS A 93 -12.35 10.62 -21.14
CA LYS A 93 -11.86 11.31 -22.34
C LYS A 93 -10.42 11.78 -22.16
N MET A 94 -10.12 12.41 -21.02
CA MET A 94 -8.75 12.77 -20.67
C MET A 94 -7.82 11.56 -20.56
N GLN A 95 -8.26 10.45 -19.96
CA GLN A 95 -7.46 9.22 -19.93
C GLN A 95 -7.16 8.69 -21.33
N PHE A 96 -8.16 8.67 -22.21
CA PHE A 96 -8.00 8.22 -23.59
C PHE A 96 -7.01 9.11 -24.35
N ALA A 97 -7.14 10.43 -24.24
CA ALA A 97 -6.20 11.38 -24.86
C ALA A 97 -4.76 11.18 -24.34
N LEU A 98 -4.59 10.96 -23.04
CA LEU A 98 -3.29 10.67 -22.44
C LEU A 98 -2.71 9.34 -22.94
N GLY A 99 -3.54 8.32 -23.11
CA GLY A 99 -3.16 7.04 -23.73
C GLY A 99 -2.67 7.22 -25.17
N ILE A 100 -3.34 8.04 -25.98
CA ILE A 100 -2.90 8.36 -27.35
C ILE A 100 -1.56 9.09 -27.33
N GLY A 101 -1.39 10.10 -26.46
CA GLY A 101 -0.14 10.85 -26.36
C GLY A 101 1.05 9.98 -25.97
N LYS A 102 0.82 8.97 -25.14
CA LYS A 102 1.80 7.94 -24.78
C LYS A 102 2.22 7.08 -25.95
N VAL A 103 1.25 6.60 -26.75
CA VAL A 103 1.52 5.81 -27.96
C VAL A 103 2.32 6.61 -28.99
N GLN A 104 2.09 7.91 -29.10
CA GLN A 104 2.84 8.80 -30.00
C GLN A 104 4.24 9.18 -29.47
N SER A 105 4.52 8.95 -28.18
CA SER A 105 5.78 9.35 -27.57
C SER A 105 6.93 8.41 -27.94
N GLU A 106 7.91 8.93 -28.68
CA GLU A 106 9.14 8.18 -28.96
C GLU A 106 9.91 7.76 -27.70
N LEU A 107 9.83 8.57 -26.64
CA LEU A 107 10.48 8.26 -25.36
C LEU A 107 9.87 7.00 -24.76
N GLU A 108 8.54 6.93 -24.69
CA GLU A 108 7.85 5.73 -24.18
C GLU A 108 8.13 4.51 -25.06
N TYR A 109 8.14 4.68 -26.39
CA TYR A 109 8.51 3.62 -27.34
C TYR A 109 9.92 3.06 -27.06
N LYS A 110 10.92 3.94 -26.86
CA LYS A 110 12.32 3.54 -26.64
C LYS A 110 12.59 3.06 -25.20
N LYS A 111 11.73 3.40 -24.24
CA LYS A 111 11.92 3.11 -22.80
C LYS A 111 12.11 1.63 -22.52
N HIS A 112 11.28 0.77 -23.11
CA HIS A 112 11.36 -0.68 -22.89
C HIS A 112 12.66 -1.24 -23.48
N PHE A 113 12.96 -0.90 -24.74
CA PHE A 113 14.22 -1.31 -25.37
C PHE A 113 15.45 -0.86 -24.57
N ALA A 114 15.49 0.39 -24.10
CA ALA A 114 16.60 0.92 -23.30
C ALA A 114 16.79 0.17 -21.97
N LYS A 115 15.70 -0.29 -21.34
CA LYS A 115 15.76 -1.08 -20.10
C LYS A 115 16.31 -2.49 -20.34
N TRP A 116 15.94 -3.10 -21.46
CA TRP A 116 16.25 -4.51 -21.72
C TRP A 116 17.48 -4.75 -22.59
N LYS A 117 17.95 -3.76 -23.36
CA LYS A 117 19.14 -3.90 -24.23
C LYS A 117 20.42 -4.31 -23.49
N THR A 118 20.49 -4.03 -22.19
CA THR A 118 21.62 -4.42 -21.32
C THR A 118 21.36 -5.70 -20.53
N GLN A 119 20.11 -6.17 -20.51
CA GLN A 119 19.69 -7.37 -19.79
C GLN A 119 19.84 -8.59 -20.71
N CYS A 120 21.08 -8.99 -20.97
CA CYS A 120 21.38 -10.22 -21.69
C CYS A 120 21.31 -11.42 -20.73
N HIS A 121 20.28 -12.27 -20.86
CA HIS A 121 20.25 -13.56 -20.18
C HIS A 121 20.93 -14.61 -21.05
N LEU A 122 22.13 -15.01 -20.67
CA LEU A 122 22.81 -16.17 -21.24
C LEU A 122 22.52 -17.37 -20.33
N PRO A 123 22.04 -18.51 -20.87
CA PRO A 123 21.87 -19.71 -20.07
C PRO A 123 23.24 -20.15 -19.52
N VAL A 124 23.28 -20.52 -18.24
CA VAL A 124 24.51 -20.93 -17.55
C VAL A 124 25.15 -22.16 -18.21
N ASP A 125 24.33 -23.00 -18.84
CA ASP A 125 24.73 -24.26 -19.49
C ASP A 125 25.16 -24.07 -20.95
N MET A 126 25.42 -22.84 -21.39
CA MET A 126 25.97 -22.61 -22.73
C MET A 126 27.36 -23.26 -22.85
N LEU A 127 27.58 -24.02 -23.92
CA LEU A 127 28.81 -24.79 -24.14
C LEU A 127 30.09 -23.94 -24.08
N SER A 128 30.03 -22.69 -24.56
CA SER A 128 31.16 -21.75 -24.48
C SER A 128 31.53 -21.39 -23.04
N ILE A 129 30.54 -21.20 -22.17
CA ILE A 129 30.73 -20.90 -20.75
C ILE A 129 31.28 -22.12 -20.02
N LEU A 130 30.72 -23.30 -20.28
CA LEU A 130 31.21 -24.55 -19.68
C LEU A 130 32.65 -24.85 -20.11
N SER A 131 32.95 -24.73 -21.40
CA SER A 131 34.31 -24.91 -21.92
C SER A 131 35.28 -23.89 -21.33
N ALA A 132 34.87 -22.62 -21.16
CA ALA A 132 35.70 -21.60 -20.55
C ALA A 132 35.92 -21.87 -19.05
N LYS A 133 34.91 -22.34 -18.31
CA LYS A 133 35.04 -22.75 -16.91
C LYS A 133 36.03 -23.91 -16.76
N HIS A 134 35.92 -24.92 -17.61
CA HIS A 134 36.85 -26.05 -17.62
C HIS A 134 38.27 -25.63 -18.03
N GLY A 135 38.41 -24.77 -19.03
CA GLY A 135 39.70 -24.20 -19.40
C GLY A 135 40.31 -23.41 -18.24
N GLN A 136 39.50 -22.58 -17.56
CA GLN A 136 39.93 -21.81 -16.41
C GLN A 136 40.34 -22.71 -15.25
N SER A 137 39.61 -23.79 -14.94
CA SER A 137 39.99 -24.72 -13.87
C SER A 137 41.32 -25.41 -14.18
N LEU A 138 41.55 -25.80 -15.44
CA LEU A 138 42.80 -26.45 -15.86
C LEU A 138 44.00 -25.49 -15.84
N VAL A 139 43.79 -24.22 -16.21
CA VAL A 139 44.83 -23.18 -16.19
C VAL A 139 45.06 -22.66 -14.78
N SER A 140 44.04 -22.65 -13.93
CA SER A 140 44.14 -22.14 -12.58
C SER A 140 44.93 -23.13 -11.71
N ASP A 141 45.98 -22.62 -11.10
CA ASP A 141 46.79 -23.34 -10.11
C ASP A 141 46.08 -23.48 -8.74
N VAL A 142 44.76 -23.23 -8.69
CA VAL A 142 43.97 -23.16 -7.44
C VAL A 142 43.91 -24.53 -6.76
N ASP A 143 43.70 -25.59 -7.53
CA ASP A 143 43.66 -26.97 -7.03
C ASP A 143 45.06 -27.47 -6.62
N TYR A 144 46.13 -26.84 -7.12
CA TYR A 144 47.51 -27.16 -6.76
C TYR A 144 48.03 -26.32 -5.57
N ARG A 145 47.45 -25.13 -5.33
CA ARG A 145 47.71 -24.29 -4.16
C ARG A 145 46.98 -24.79 -2.91
N HIS A 146 46.96 -26.10 -2.70
CA HIS A 146 46.60 -26.67 -1.41
C HIS A 146 47.81 -26.59 -0.49
N TYR A 147 47.96 -25.46 0.22
CA TYR A 147 48.95 -25.33 1.27
C TYR A 147 48.72 -26.42 2.33
N LEU A 148 49.75 -27.23 2.58
CA LEU A 148 49.73 -28.36 3.53
C LEU A 148 49.27 -27.94 4.94
N HIS A 149 49.45 -26.65 5.25
CA HIS A 149 48.94 -26.00 6.44
C HIS A 149 48.08 -24.81 5.99
N HIS A 150 46.76 -25.00 5.97
CA HIS A 150 45.88 -23.86 6.17
C HIS A 150 46.21 -23.31 7.55
N TRP A 151 46.78 -22.11 7.63
CA TRP A 151 46.82 -21.38 8.90
C TRP A 151 45.37 -21.04 9.22
N ILE A 152 44.70 -21.97 9.90
CA ILE A 152 43.39 -21.71 10.49
C ILE A 152 43.71 -20.73 11.60
N CYS A 153 43.30 -19.49 11.40
CA CYS A 153 43.23 -18.51 12.46
C CYS A 153 42.29 -19.06 13.52
N LEU A 154 42.83 -19.66 14.59
CA LEU A 154 42.00 -20.15 15.69
C LEU A 154 41.21 -18.95 16.23
N PRO A 155 39.93 -19.10 16.56
CA PRO A 155 39.12 -17.99 17.09
C PRO A 155 39.68 -17.36 18.39
N ASP A 156 40.60 -18.05 19.07
CA ASP A 156 41.27 -17.57 20.28
C ASP A 156 42.54 -16.73 20.01
N GLN A 157 43.04 -16.72 18.76
CA GLN A 157 44.26 -16.00 18.42
C GLN A 157 44.01 -14.50 18.49
N ASN A 158 44.92 -13.78 19.14
CA ASN A 158 44.77 -12.35 19.41
C ASN A 158 44.54 -11.54 18.13
N ASP A 159 45.30 -11.82 17.06
CA ASP A 159 45.18 -11.09 15.79
C ASP A 159 43.76 -11.20 15.19
N VAL A 160 43.14 -12.36 15.33
CA VAL A 160 41.78 -12.67 14.86
C VAL A 160 40.74 -11.97 15.72
N ILE A 161 40.95 -11.98 17.04
CA ILE A 161 40.10 -11.28 18.01
C ILE A 161 40.14 -9.76 17.75
N GLN A 162 41.34 -9.18 17.52
CA GLN A 162 41.47 -7.75 17.25
C GLN A 162 40.87 -7.38 15.89
N ALA A 163 41.11 -8.18 14.86
CA ALA A 163 40.49 -7.97 13.55
C ALA A 163 38.96 -8.00 13.64
N ARG A 164 38.40 -9.00 14.33
CA ARG A 164 36.95 -9.10 14.57
C ARG A 164 36.41 -7.88 15.30
N LYS A 165 37.06 -7.44 16.39
CA LYS A 165 36.67 -6.23 17.13
C LYS A 165 36.67 -4.99 16.24
N ALA A 166 37.68 -4.84 15.37
CA ALA A 166 37.75 -3.71 14.44
C ALA A 166 36.61 -3.75 13.41
N TYR A 167 36.26 -4.93 12.89
CA TYR A 167 35.13 -5.10 11.97
C TYR A 167 33.78 -4.88 12.64
N ASP A 168 33.59 -5.40 13.85
CA ASP A 168 32.36 -5.20 14.62
C ASP A 168 32.13 -3.71 14.92
N LEU A 169 33.20 -2.95 15.19
CA LEU A 169 33.14 -1.50 15.38
C LEU A 169 32.76 -0.73 14.10
N GLN A 170 33.22 -1.19 12.93
CA GLN A 170 32.89 -0.57 11.63
C GLN A 170 31.54 -1.00 11.09
N SER A 171 30.97 -2.10 11.58
CA SER A 171 29.76 -2.69 11.04
C SER A 171 28.52 -1.92 11.46
N ASP A 172 27.91 -1.25 10.49
CA ASP A 172 26.59 -0.62 10.63
C ASP A 172 25.51 -1.59 11.15
N ALA A 173 25.63 -2.88 10.83
CA ALA A 173 24.67 -3.89 11.28
C ALA A 173 24.79 -4.14 12.79
N VAL A 174 26.02 -4.30 13.29
CA VAL A 174 26.29 -4.47 14.73
C VAL A 174 25.88 -3.20 15.47
N TYR A 175 26.26 -2.03 14.96
CA TYR A 175 25.85 -0.74 15.52
C TYR A 175 24.33 -0.59 15.64
N LYS A 176 23.57 -0.91 14.58
CA LYS A 176 22.11 -0.82 14.61
C LYS A 176 21.47 -1.86 15.51
N SER A 177 22.03 -3.08 15.58
CA SER A 177 21.55 -4.11 16.50
C SER A 177 21.73 -3.71 17.96
N ASP A 178 22.84 -3.02 18.28
CA ASP A 178 23.08 -2.47 19.62
C ASP A 178 22.19 -1.26 19.93
N LEU A 179 21.46 -0.73 18.96
CA LEU A 179 20.41 0.28 19.21
C LEU A 179 19.02 -0.35 19.34
N GLU A 180 18.87 -1.66 19.13
CA GLU A 180 17.56 -2.32 19.27
C GLU A 180 17.08 -2.36 20.71
N TRP A 181 17.94 -2.32 21.72
CA TRP A 181 17.49 -2.20 23.12
C TRP A 181 16.81 -0.86 23.43
N LEU A 182 17.08 0.17 22.61
CA LEU A 182 16.35 1.45 22.67
C LEU A 182 15.00 1.39 21.94
N ARG A 183 14.80 0.38 21.09
CA ARG A 183 13.56 0.22 20.31
C ARG A 183 12.42 -0.13 21.25
N GLY A 184 11.49 0.82 21.42
CA GLY A 184 10.35 0.69 22.33
C GLY A 184 10.52 1.44 23.64
N ILE A 185 11.71 1.98 23.93
CA ILE A 185 11.86 3.01 24.96
C ILE A 185 11.28 4.30 24.38
N GLY A 186 10.08 4.67 24.83
CA GLY A 186 9.49 5.95 24.49
C GLY A 186 10.34 7.10 25.01
N TRP A 187 10.32 8.23 24.32
CA TRP A 187 10.90 9.45 24.86
C TRP A 187 10.14 9.83 26.14
N LEU A 188 10.81 9.79 27.29
CA LEU A 188 10.27 10.23 28.58
C LEU A 188 10.75 11.65 28.84
N PRO A 189 9.93 12.68 28.60
CA PRO A 189 10.35 14.08 28.73
C PRO A 189 10.39 14.54 30.19
N ASN A 190 10.14 13.65 31.16
CA ASN A 190 9.92 13.97 32.57
C ASN A 190 11.02 14.88 33.16
N ASP A 191 12.27 14.69 32.76
CA ASP A 191 13.40 15.49 33.24
C ASP A 191 13.95 16.47 32.19
N SER A 192 13.21 16.69 31.11
CA SER A 192 13.54 17.73 30.13
C SER A 192 13.51 19.12 30.78
N ILE A 193 14.33 20.03 30.29
CA ILE A 193 14.47 21.38 30.85
C ILE A 193 13.11 22.11 30.94
N GLY A 194 12.27 21.95 29.91
CA GLY A 194 10.96 22.59 29.82
C GLY A 194 9.96 22.00 30.81
N ILE A 195 9.92 20.67 30.94
CA ILE A 195 9.04 20.01 31.91
C ILE A 195 9.48 20.31 33.34
N ASN A 196 10.78 20.32 33.63
CA ASN A 196 11.30 20.72 34.92
C ASN A 196 10.95 22.17 35.24
N HIS A 197 11.10 23.10 34.30
CA HIS A 197 10.71 24.48 34.47
C HIS A 197 9.21 24.63 34.82
N VAL A 198 8.33 23.90 34.11
CA VAL A 198 6.88 23.89 34.39
C VAL A 198 6.57 23.26 35.75
N LYS A 199 7.24 22.16 36.13
CA LYS A 199 7.11 21.55 37.47
C LYS A 199 7.49 22.54 38.57
N TYR A 200 8.61 23.24 38.43
CA TYR A 200 9.03 24.27 39.38
C TYR A 200 8.04 25.44 39.46
N ALA A 201 7.55 25.92 38.32
CA ALA A 201 6.52 26.96 38.28
C ALA A 201 5.21 26.49 38.95
N GLY A 202 4.79 25.25 38.70
CA GLY A 202 3.62 24.66 39.35
C GLY A 202 3.78 24.52 40.86
N ASP A 203 5.00 24.20 41.32
CA ASP A 203 5.33 24.13 42.74
C ASP A 203 5.31 25.49 43.42
N LEU A 204 5.76 26.56 42.73
CA LEU A 204 5.67 27.94 43.21
C LEU A 204 4.22 28.41 43.36
N LEU A 205 3.35 28.00 42.45
CA LEU A 205 1.92 28.33 42.49
C LEU A 205 1.12 27.48 43.48
N ASN A 206 1.69 26.38 43.98
CA ASN A 206 1.00 25.46 44.86
C ASN A 206 0.89 26.03 46.29
N GLU A 207 -0.29 26.54 46.65
CA GLU A 207 -0.55 27.12 47.98
C GLU A 207 -0.20 26.19 49.15
N ARG A 208 -0.40 24.86 48.98
CA ARG A 208 -0.08 23.88 50.03
C ARG A 208 1.42 23.81 50.28
N LYS A 209 2.23 23.84 49.23
CA LYS A 209 3.70 23.89 49.34
C LYS A 209 4.16 25.25 49.86
N TYR A 210 3.53 26.34 49.45
CA TYR A 210 3.86 27.69 49.92
C TYR A 210 3.57 27.90 51.42
N ARG A 211 2.46 27.36 51.93
CA ARG A 211 2.04 27.52 53.33
C ARG A 211 2.62 26.48 54.29
N THR A 212 3.51 25.59 53.84
CA THR A 212 4.15 24.63 54.76
C THR A 212 5.00 25.36 55.79
N LYS A 213 4.76 25.09 57.08
CA LYS A 213 5.55 25.68 58.15
C LYS A 213 6.98 25.14 58.09
N ALA A 214 7.97 26.02 58.30
CA ALA A 214 9.38 25.63 58.30
C ALA A 214 9.69 24.47 59.27
N GLU A 215 9.00 24.42 60.41
CA GLU A 215 9.12 23.36 61.43
C GLU A 215 8.76 21.95 60.93
N THR A 216 7.94 21.86 59.88
CA THR A 216 7.51 20.57 59.29
C THR A 216 8.48 20.04 58.23
N LEU A 217 9.41 20.87 57.75
CA LEU A 217 10.38 20.47 56.75
C LEU A 217 11.55 19.73 57.42
N PRO A 218 11.95 18.55 56.92
CA PRO A 218 13.13 17.88 57.43
C PRO A 218 14.37 18.73 57.13
N PHE A 219 15.30 18.78 58.09
CA PHE A 219 16.58 19.45 57.89
C PHE A 219 17.38 18.72 56.80
N THR A 220 17.58 19.39 55.66
CA THR A 220 18.51 18.95 54.62
C THR A 220 19.82 19.72 54.77
N PRO A 221 20.92 19.09 55.19
CA PRO A 221 22.21 19.78 55.22
C PRO A 221 22.61 20.16 53.80
N VAL A 222 23.11 21.39 53.64
CA VAL A 222 23.74 21.81 52.38
C VAL A 222 24.96 20.92 52.15
N ALA A 223 24.89 20.06 51.12
CA ALA A 223 25.93 19.07 50.84
C ALA A 223 27.31 19.70 50.63
N ASP A 224 27.33 20.93 50.10
CA ASP A 224 28.56 21.63 49.74
C ASP A 224 29.10 22.57 50.84
N ARG A 225 28.67 22.39 52.10
CA ARG A 225 29.24 23.16 53.20
C ARG A 225 30.72 22.80 53.36
N VAL A 226 31.57 23.81 53.53
CA VAL A 226 33.03 23.63 53.69
C VAL A 226 33.35 22.62 54.78
N ASP A 227 32.66 22.68 55.93
CA ASP A 227 32.87 21.74 57.05
C ASP A 227 32.57 20.28 56.69
N TYR A 228 31.56 20.01 55.85
CA TYR A 228 31.25 18.66 55.38
C TYR A 228 32.27 18.17 54.36
N ILE A 229 32.65 19.03 53.39
CA ILE A 229 33.64 18.69 52.36
C ILE A 229 34.99 18.41 53.02
N THR A 230 35.42 19.27 53.94
CA THR A 230 36.66 19.09 54.70
C THR A 230 36.62 17.82 55.54
N ALA A 231 35.56 17.58 56.32
CA ALA A 231 35.43 16.34 57.10
C ALA A 231 35.44 15.08 56.21
N LYS A 232 34.73 15.12 55.06
CA LYS A 232 34.74 14.06 54.07
C LYS A 232 36.16 13.84 53.55
N ASN A 233 36.82 14.86 53.02
CA ASN A 233 38.18 14.75 52.49
C ASN A 233 39.16 14.25 53.56
N SER A 234 39.08 14.75 54.79
CA SER A 234 39.89 14.26 55.92
C SER A 234 39.59 12.79 56.24
N SER A 235 38.33 12.34 56.15
CA SER A 235 37.97 10.93 56.32
C SER A 235 38.50 10.04 55.20
N GLU A 236 38.56 10.56 53.97
CA GLU A 236 39.12 9.85 52.82
C GLU A 236 40.64 9.71 52.93
N ILE A 237 41.32 10.79 53.33
CA ILE A 237 42.77 10.81 53.59
C ILE A 237 43.12 9.84 54.73
N ARG A 238 42.29 9.76 55.78
CA ARG A 238 42.50 8.87 56.93
C ARG A 238 42.05 7.42 56.70
N SER A 239 41.39 7.11 55.58
CA SER A 239 40.87 5.78 55.33
C SER A 239 41.98 4.82 54.89
N ASP A 240 42.34 3.88 55.77
CA ASP A 240 43.34 2.85 55.46
C ASP A 240 42.98 2.05 54.20
N ILE A 241 41.70 1.76 53.98
CA ILE A 241 41.24 1.02 52.80
C ILE A 241 41.52 1.82 51.51
N LYS A 242 41.18 3.12 51.50
CA LYS A 242 41.46 3.98 50.35
C LYS A 242 42.97 4.17 50.16
N TYR A 243 43.72 4.30 51.24
CA TYR A 243 45.19 4.39 51.22
C TYR A 243 45.81 3.14 50.59
N HIS A 244 45.44 1.94 51.05
CA HIS A 244 45.97 0.69 50.51
C HIS A 244 45.54 0.48 49.05
N LYS A 245 44.31 0.86 48.68
CA LYS A 245 43.86 0.82 47.29
C LYS A 245 44.72 1.72 46.41
N ALA A 246 44.89 2.99 46.78
CA ALA A 246 45.72 3.94 46.04
C ALA A 246 47.19 3.48 45.96
N TRP A 247 47.73 2.94 47.05
CA TRP A 247 49.08 2.39 47.09
C TRP A 247 49.25 1.17 46.18
N ASN A 248 48.25 0.27 46.15
CA ASN A 248 48.25 -0.87 45.23
C ASN A 248 48.13 -0.45 43.76
N GLU A 249 47.31 0.57 43.46
CA GLU A 249 47.21 1.16 42.12
C GLU A 249 48.55 1.77 41.68
N VAL A 250 49.20 2.56 42.53
CA VAL A 250 50.54 3.13 42.24
C VAL A 250 51.58 2.03 42.01
N LYS A 251 51.57 0.97 42.82
CA LYS A 251 52.46 -0.18 42.63
C LYS A 251 52.24 -0.91 41.31
N SER A 252 50.99 -0.98 40.86
CA SER A 252 50.65 -1.66 39.61
C SER A 252 51.15 -0.94 38.35
N ASN A 253 51.61 0.31 38.47
CA ASN A 253 52.02 1.14 37.33
C ASN A 253 53.50 1.01 36.96
N TYR A 254 54.31 0.29 37.73
CA TYR A 254 55.74 0.11 37.44
C TYR A 254 55.94 -1.03 36.43
N THR A 255 56.35 -0.67 35.21
CA THR A 255 56.79 -1.61 34.18
C THR A 255 58.28 -1.95 34.37
N LEU A 256 58.81 -2.96 33.66
CA LEU A 256 60.22 -3.38 33.79
C LEU A 256 61.22 -2.21 33.57
N THR A 257 60.84 -1.19 32.80
CA THR A 257 61.65 0.00 32.49
C THR A 257 61.43 1.17 33.44
N ASP A 258 60.27 1.24 34.09
CA ASP A 258 59.91 2.29 35.05
C ASP A 258 60.00 1.74 36.47
N THR A 259 61.23 1.63 36.98
CA THR A 259 61.43 1.26 38.38
C THR A 259 61.15 2.46 39.30
N PRO A 260 60.65 2.25 40.52
CA PRO A 260 60.40 3.34 41.47
C PRO A 260 61.64 4.19 41.79
N GLN A 261 62.84 3.63 41.65
CA GLN A 261 64.11 4.36 41.79
C GLN A 261 64.37 5.32 40.63
N LEU A 262 64.06 4.91 39.39
CA LEU A 262 64.20 5.75 38.21
C LEU A 262 63.15 6.86 38.16
N ASP A 263 61.94 6.58 38.63
CA ASP A 263 60.87 7.57 38.70
C ASP A 263 61.17 8.64 39.76
N MET A 264 61.65 8.22 40.93
CA MET A 264 62.18 9.13 41.97
C MET A 264 63.36 9.97 41.46
N ALA A 265 64.28 9.38 40.69
CA ALA A 265 65.39 10.11 40.08
C ALA A 265 64.92 11.15 39.05
N ARG A 266 63.88 10.83 38.27
CA ARG A 266 63.23 11.76 37.32
C ARG A 266 62.53 12.91 38.03
N GLU A 267 61.75 12.63 39.07
CA GLU A 267 61.08 13.66 39.89
C GLU A 267 62.10 14.58 40.58
N ALA A 268 63.14 14.01 41.18
CA ALA A 268 64.23 14.77 41.80
C ALA A 268 64.95 15.66 40.78
N ALA A 269 65.24 15.14 39.58
CA ALA A 269 65.79 15.94 38.49
C ALA A 269 64.84 17.06 38.05
N ARG A 270 63.51 16.81 38.01
CA ARG A 270 62.52 17.83 37.66
C ARG A 270 62.44 18.96 38.71
N ILE A 271 62.51 18.61 40.00
CA ILE A 271 62.49 19.59 41.12
C ILE A 271 63.77 20.42 41.13
N LEU A 272 64.92 19.83 40.82
CA LEU A 272 66.20 20.55 40.71
C LEU A 272 66.27 21.47 39.47
N ASN A 273 65.46 21.21 38.45
CA ASN A 273 65.39 21.98 37.21
C ASN A 273 64.26 23.05 37.22
N GLN A 274 63.56 23.24 38.33
CA GLN A 274 62.63 24.36 38.57
C GLN A 274 63.30 25.45 39.41
#